data_AF-A0A3C0BM32-F1
#
_entry.id   AF-A0A3C0BM32-F1
#
_cell.length_a   1.000
_cell.length_b   1.000
_cell.length_c   1.000
_cell.angle_alpha   90.00
_cell.angle_beta   90.00
_cell.angle_gamma   90.00
#
_symmetry.space_group_name_H-M   'P 1'
#
loop_
_entity.id
_entity.type
_entity.pdbx_description
1 polymer ?
#
loop_
_entity_poly.entity_id
_entity_poly.type
_entity_poly.pdbx_seq_one_letter_code
_entity_poly.pdbx_strand_id
1 'polypeptide(L)'
;MVQSDLILFIIKLVLGGITAFLAILLWSKTRDASWMSLVAGAVTSYAGIVYDMMVHLGIIVPGGVSVAGIPLPTLLFCVIPSCFFILAFILMLLRTR
;
A
#
# COMPACT_ATOMS: atom_id res chain seq x y z
N MET A 1 -2.27 -9.85 23.61
CA MET A 1 -2.60 -8.88 22.54
C MET A 1 -2.93 -7.58 23.23
N VAL A 2 -2.15 -6.53 23.01
CA VAL A 2 -2.37 -5.23 23.66
C VAL A 2 -3.53 -4.55 22.95
N GLN A 3 -4.57 -4.12 23.67
CA GLN A 3 -5.77 -3.51 23.10
C GLN A 3 -5.43 -2.31 22.18
N SER A 4 -4.31 -1.64 22.43
CA SER A 4 -3.75 -0.56 21.62
C SER A 4 -3.42 -0.96 20.17
N ASP A 5 -2.89 -2.16 19.93
CA ASP A 5 -2.50 -2.61 18.58
C ASP A 5 -3.73 -2.81 17.69
N LEU A 6 -4.80 -3.34 18.27
CA LEU A 6 -6.07 -3.56 17.57
C LEU A 6 -6.69 -2.22 17.15
N ILE A 7 -6.70 -1.22 18.04
CA ILE A 7 -7.19 0.13 17.75
C ILE A 7 -6.38 0.77 16.63
N LEU A 8 -5.04 0.63 16.66
CA LEU A 8 -4.17 1.11 15.59
C LEU A 8 -4.47 0.45 14.24
N PHE A 9 -4.72 -0.86 14.20
CA PHE A 9 -5.10 -1.54 12.97
C PHE A 9 -6.44 -1.05 12.42
N ILE A 10 -7.44 -0.83 13.27
CA ILE A 10 -8.72 -0.27 12.84
C ILE A 10 -8.52 1.11 12.22
N ILE A 11 -7.76 1.99 12.87
CA ILE A 11 -7.48 3.34 12.36
C ILE A 11 -6.76 3.27 11.01
N LYS A 12 -5.70 2.46 10.91
CA LYS A 12 -4.95 2.25 9.66
C LYS A 12 -5.86 1.72 8.54
N LEU A 13 -6.77 0.81 8.85
CA LEU A 13 -7.66 0.20 7.88
C LEU A 13 -8.75 1.17 7.41
N VAL A 14 -9.34 1.96 8.31
CA VAL A 14 -10.32 3.00 7.93
C VAL A 14 -9.66 4.10 7.11
N LEU A 15 -8.55 4.68 7.58
CA LEU A 15 -7.85 5.75 6.85
C LEU A 15 -7.27 5.26 5.53
N GLY A 16 -6.65 4.06 5.53
CA GLY A 16 -6.13 3.42 4.33
C GLY A 16 -7.23 3.11 3.32
N GLY A 17 -8.38 2.63 3.78
CA GLY A 17 -9.55 2.35 2.95
C GLY A 17 -10.13 3.62 2.32
N ILE A 18 -10.28 4.70 3.10
CA ILE A 18 -10.70 6.01 2.59
C ILE A 18 -9.71 6.51 1.52
N THR A 19 -8.41 6.37 1.78
CA THR A 19 -7.35 6.77 0.84
C THR A 19 -7.43 5.99 -0.47
N ALA A 20 -7.55 4.67 -0.41
CA ALA A 20 -7.70 3.82 -1.59
C ALA A 20 -8.99 4.13 -2.36
N PHE A 21 -10.11 4.35 -1.66
CA PHE A 21 -11.39 4.70 -2.28
C PHE A 21 -11.33 6.04 -3.01
N LEU A 22 -10.80 7.08 -2.35
CA LEU A 22 -10.57 8.39 -2.96
C LEU A 22 -9.61 8.30 -4.16
N ALA A 23 -8.55 7.48 -4.06
CA ALA A 23 -7.62 7.26 -5.16
C ALA A 23 -8.33 6.63 -6.38
N ILE A 24 -9.16 5.59 -6.17
CA ILE A 24 -9.93 4.96 -7.25
C ILE A 24 -10.96 5.93 -7.85
N LEU A 25 -11.62 6.75 -7.03
CA LEU A 25 -12.52 7.79 -7.53
C LEU A 25 -11.77 8.83 -8.38
N LEU A 26 -10.55 9.21 -7.95
CA LEU A 26 -9.70 10.14 -8.69
C LEU A 26 -9.24 9.55 -10.02
N TRP A 27 -9.00 8.23 -10.08
CA TRP A 27 -8.68 7.51 -11.31
C TRP A 27 -9.79 7.63 -12.37
N SER A 28 -11.05 7.54 -11.96
CA SER A 28 -12.21 7.72 -12.86
C SER A 28 -12.25 9.13 -13.49
N LYS A 29 -11.70 10.12 -12.79
CA LYS A 29 -11.74 11.54 -13.20
C LYS A 29 -10.49 12.00 -13.95
N THR A 30 -9.36 11.30 -13.82
CA THR A 30 -8.06 11.72 -14.39
C THR A 30 -7.48 10.61 -15.26
N ARG A 31 -7.41 10.85 -16.59
CA ARG A 31 -7.05 9.84 -17.60
C ARG A 31 -5.54 9.80 -17.94
N ASP A 32 -4.70 10.37 -17.09
CA ASP A 32 -3.26 10.45 -17.34
C ASP A 32 -2.49 9.32 -16.64
N ALA A 33 -1.44 8.81 -17.29
CA ALA A 33 -0.60 7.73 -16.79
C ALA A 33 0.04 8.03 -15.42
N SER A 34 0.39 9.30 -15.15
CA SER A 34 0.96 9.71 -13.85
C SER A 34 -0.04 9.55 -12.71
N TRP A 35 -1.32 9.85 -12.96
CA TRP A 35 -2.39 9.67 -11.98
C TRP A 35 -2.70 8.19 -11.76
N MET A 36 -2.65 7.37 -12.81
CA MET A 36 -2.82 5.91 -12.72
C MET A 36 -1.78 5.26 -11.80
N SER A 37 -0.50 5.66 -11.91
CA SER A 37 0.57 5.13 -11.05
C SER A 37 0.37 5.50 -9.58
N LEU A 38 -0.10 6.72 -9.31
CA LEU A 38 -0.36 7.20 -7.94
C LEU A 38 -1.49 6.38 -7.29
N VAL A 39 -2.56 6.12 -8.04
CA VAL A 39 -3.69 5.31 -7.57
C VAL A 39 -3.28 3.87 -7.31
N ALA A 40 -2.50 3.26 -8.21
CA ALA A 40 -1.95 1.92 -8.01
C ALA A 40 -1.10 1.81 -6.73
N GLY A 41 -0.30 2.84 -6.43
CA GLY A 41 0.47 2.94 -5.19
C GLY A 41 -0.42 3.01 -3.94
N ALA A 42 -1.47 3.83 -3.96
CA ALA A 42 -2.42 3.95 -2.85
C ALA A 42 -3.18 2.64 -2.59
N VAL A 43 -3.65 1.96 -3.65
CA VAL A 43 -4.35 0.68 -3.54
C VAL A 43 -3.41 -0.42 -3.02
N THR A 44 -2.18 -0.46 -3.52
CA THR A 44 -1.20 -1.46 -3.06
C THR A 44 -0.76 -1.18 -1.62
N SER A 45 -0.66 0.09 -1.22
CA SER A 45 -0.41 0.47 0.19
C SER A 45 -1.51 -0.06 1.10
N TYR A 46 -2.77 0.01 0.66
CA TYR A 46 -3.88 -0.57 1.43
C TYR A 46 -3.78 -2.09 1.53
N ALA A 47 -3.42 -2.78 0.44
CA ALA A 47 -3.16 -4.22 0.47
C ALA A 47 -2.05 -4.59 1.46
N GLY A 48 -0.99 -3.77 1.56
CA GLY A 48 0.07 -3.95 2.56
C GLY A 48 -0.41 -3.80 3.99
N ILE A 49 -1.30 -2.84 4.28
CA ILE A 49 -1.90 -2.68 5.62
C ILE A 49 -2.72 -3.91 6.00
N VAL A 50 -3.51 -4.45 5.06
CA VAL A 50 -4.32 -5.66 5.28
C VAL A 50 -3.41 -6.87 5.52
N TYR A 51 -2.34 -7.02 4.72
CA TYR A 51 -1.37 -8.10 4.91
C TYR A 51 -0.69 -8.03 6.28
N ASP A 52 -0.21 -6.85 6.67
CA ASP A 52 0.44 -6.62 7.97
C ASP A 52 -0.49 -6.99 9.13
N MET A 53 -1.77 -6.59 9.04
CA MET A 53 -2.80 -6.96 10.00
C MET A 53 -3.03 -8.48 10.05
N MET A 54 -3.11 -9.16 8.89
CA MET A 54 -3.30 -10.62 8.86
C MET A 54 -2.11 -11.38 9.46
N VAL A 55 -0.88 -10.89 9.27
CA VAL A 55 0.32 -11.46 9.88
C VAL A 55 0.31 -11.23 11.39
N HIS A 56 0.01 -10.00 11.84
CA HIS A 56 -0.04 -9.66 13.27
C HIS A 56 -1.15 -10.40 14.03
N LEU A 57 -2.28 -10.67 13.37
CA LEU A 57 -3.37 -11.47 13.95
C LEU A 57 -3.10 -12.98 13.93
N GLY A 58 -1.98 -13.42 13.33
CA GLY A 58 -1.64 -14.85 13.20
C GLY A 58 -2.52 -15.60 12.19
N ILE A 59 -3.29 -14.89 11.35
CA ILE A 59 -4.11 -15.49 10.28
C ILE A 59 -3.19 -16.02 9.17
N ILE A 60 -2.13 -15.27 8.87
CA ILE A 60 -1.08 -15.67 7.93
C ILE A 60 0.20 -15.84 8.73
N VAL A 61 0.75 -17.06 8.74
CA VAL A 61 2.13 -17.26 9.16
C VAL A 61 3.01 -16.88 7.97
N PRO A 62 3.94 -15.92 8.09
CA PRO A 62 4.86 -15.57 7.03
C PRO A 62 5.88 -16.73 6.86
N GLY A 63 5.41 -17.82 6.24
CA GLY A 63 6.20 -18.98 5.87
C GLY A 63 6.52 -18.90 4.39
N GLY A 64 7.81 -18.80 4.05
CA GLY A 64 8.27 -18.70 2.68
C GLY A 64 9.75 -18.36 2.60
N VAL A 65 10.20 -18.00 1.39
CA VAL A 65 11.57 -17.56 1.13
C VAL A 65 11.82 -16.27 1.92
N SER A 66 12.84 -16.24 2.76
CA SER A 66 13.25 -15.03 3.47
C SER A 66 14.50 -14.46 2.81
N VAL A 67 14.51 -13.14 2.60
CA VAL A 67 15.70 -12.42 2.12
C VAL A 67 16.19 -11.58 3.28
N ALA A 68 17.44 -11.82 3.71
CA ALA A 68 18.05 -11.13 4.84
C ALA A 68 17.23 -11.19 6.16
N GLY A 69 16.48 -12.27 6.37
CA GLY A 69 15.62 -12.45 7.56
C GLY A 69 14.24 -11.80 7.45
N ILE A 70 13.92 -11.11 6.36
CA ILE A 70 12.61 -10.52 6.10
C ILE A 70 11.81 -11.46 5.16
N PRO A 71 10.56 -11.82 5.49
CA PRO A 71 9.73 -12.60 4.58
C PRO A 71 9.53 -11.84 3.25
N LEU A 72 9.77 -12.52 2.12
CA LEU A 72 9.61 -11.93 0.78
C LEU A 72 8.24 -11.25 0.58
N PRO A 73 7.11 -11.84 0.99
CA PRO A 73 5.81 -11.22 0.81
C PRO A 73 5.69 -9.89 1.58
N THR A 74 6.18 -9.82 2.81
CA THR A 74 6.21 -8.59 3.61
C THR A 74 7.01 -7.50 2.92
N LEU A 75 8.19 -7.86 2.39
CA LEU A 75 9.06 -6.93 1.69
C LEU A 75 8.40 -6.38 0.42
N LEU A 76 7.76 -7.26 -0.37
CA LEU A 76 7.05 -6.86 -1.59
C LEU A 76 5.91 -5.88 -1.29
N PHE A 77 5.00 -6.22 -0.38
CA PHE A 77 3.88 -5.35 -0.04
C PHE A 77 4.31 -4.01 0.59
N CYS A 78 5.49 -3.96 1.22
CA CYS A 78 6.05 -2.74 1.77
C CYS A 78 6.69 -1.84 0.68
N VAL A 79 7.40 -2.42 -0.29
CA VAL A 79 8.21 -1.68 -1.25
C VAL A 79 7.43 -1.32 -2.53
N ILE A 80 6.51 -2.16 -2.99
CA ILE A 80 5.74 -1.92 -4.21
C ILE A 80 4.97 -0.58 -4.19
N PRO A 81 4.25 -0.20 -3.12
CA PRO A 81 3.56 1.09 -3.06
C PRO A 81 4.51 2.27 -3.27
N SER A 82 5.68 2.20 -2.62
CA SER A 82 6.72 3.23 -2.72
C SER A 82 7.25 3.34 -4.15
N CYS A 83 7.48 2.21 -4.84
CA CYS A 83 7.86 2.20 -6.26
C CYS A 83 6.81 2.89 -7.14
N PHE A 84 5.52 2.62 -6.93
CA PHE A 84 4.44 3.26 -7.67
C PHE A 84 4.37 4.77 -7.42
N PHE A 85 4.57 5.23 -6.19
CA PHE A 85 4.61 6.65 -5.87
C PHE A 85 5.81 7.35 -6.50
N ILE A 86 7.02 6.75 -6.42
CA ILE A 86 8.22 7.26 -7.08
C ILE A 86 7.97 7.43 -8.58
N LEU A 87 7.42 6.40 -9.23
CA LEU A 87 7.14 6.42 -10.66
C LEU A 87 6.09 7.49 -11.02
N ALA A 88 5.05 7.65 -10.19
CA ALA A 88 4.04 8.70 -10.36
C ALA A 88 4.66 10.10 -10.30
N PHE A 89 5.53 10.36 -9.31
CA PHE A 89 6.20 11.65 -9.16
C PHE A 89 7.19 11.93 -10.30
N ILE A 90 7.95 10.93 -10.74
CA ILE A 90 8.84 11.05 -11.91
C ILE A 90 8.04 11.42 -13.16
N LEU A 91 6.92 10.72 -13.43
CA LEU A 91 6.07 11.02 -14.58
C LEU A 91 5.44 12.42 -14.50
N MET A 92 5.09 12.91 -13.30
CA MET A 92 4.61 14.28 -13.13
C MET A 92 5.71 15.31 -13.40
N LEU A 93 6.93 15.10 -12.88
CA LEU A 93 8.07 15.99 -13.09
C LEU A 93 8.48 16.07 -14.56
N LEU A 94 8.48 14.94 -15.27
CA LEU A 94 8.80 14.88 -16.70
C LEU A 94 7.76 15.56 -17.58
N ARG A 95 6.52 15.68 -17.11
CA ARG A 95 5.41 16.30 -17.87
C ARG A 95 5.40 17.84 -17.80
N THR A 96 6.17 18.47 -16.92
CA THR A 96 6.28 19.93 -16.80
C THR A 96 7.33 20.55 -17.74
N ARG A 97 7.75 19.83 -18.78
CA ARG A 97 8.56 20.33 -19.90
C ARG A 97 7.73 20.22 -21.17
#